data_AF-A0A6G7Y2H4-F1
#
_entry.id   AF-A0A6G7Y2H4-F1
#
_cell.length_a   1.000
_cell.length_b   1.000
_cell.length_c   1.000
_cell.angle_alpha   90.00
_cell.angle_beta   90.00
_cell.angle_gamma   90.00
#
_symmetry.space_group_name_H-M   'P 1'
#
loop_
_entity.id
_entity.type
_entity.pdbx_description
1 polymer ?
#
loop_
_entity_poly.entity_id
_entity_poly.type
_entity_poly.pdbx_seq_one_letter_code
_entity_poly.pdbx_strand_id
1 'polypeptide(L)'
;MKTIHYNNKTIHFVSTAHVSKDSVVEVKEVIETYLPDAVCIELDDNRAHNIRNKDQTKDIDIKEIIKSKKVGAFIANLILSSYQKRMADDLETSVGQEMVQAMESANAVNARIYNIDRDIQITFKRIWGNLSLFKKVNLAATLITSLFSKDEIDAEEIENLKESDLLFDAVKELDETMPDVSLRLLHERNYYMAEKIKSINAETLVVVIGAAHTEGIIEALNESHSISELNAVPQKRKRNISGWIVPGIIITLLIALTFKNPSVGFAQFATWIGLSAGLATLGAILTGAHPLTIATTLITAPIGTLSPFLAVGFFAGLMEAYQRPPRVSDFDNIAEDISKPKMWFKNKVLRILLIMIVTNLMSSVGTFIAGGSIIKNLFKF
;
A
#
# COMPACT_ATOMS: atom_id res chain seq x y z
N MET A 1 14.92 7.92 27.44
CA MET A 1 13.68 8.22 28.20
C MET A 1 13.49 9.72 28.51
N LYS A 2 12.24 10.24 28.44
CA LYS A 2 11.85 11.60 28.88
C LYS A 2 10.60 11.56 29.77
N THR A 3 10.59 12.30 30.88
CA THR A 3 9.44 12.32 31.82
C THR A 3 8.80 13.69 31.84
N ILE A 4 7.47 13.75 31.78
CA ILE A 4 6.70 14.99 31.95
C ILE A 4 5.56 14.79 32.95
N HIS A 5 5.10 15.90 33.54
CA HIS A 5 3.88 15.95 34.32
C HIS A 5 2.80 16.69 33.53
N TYR A 6 1.67 16.02 33.30
CA TYR A 6 0.55 16.57 32.55
C TYR A 6 -0.74 16.40 33.35
N ASN A 7 -1.33 17.51 33.79
CA ASN A 7 -2.45 17.54 34.74
C ASN A 7 -2.14 16.72 36.02
N ASN A 8 -2.88 15.65 36.27
CA ASN A 8 -2.67 14.73 37.40
C ASN A 8 -1.91 13.45 37.00
N LYS A 9 -1.16 13.49 35.89
CA LYS A 9 -0.47 12.34 35.30
C LYS A 9 1.03 12.54 35.27
N THR A 10 1.77 11.49 35.55
CA THR A 10 3.20 11.37 35.25
C THR A 10 3.34 10.48 34.01
N ILE A 11 3.96 11.01 32.96
CA ILE A 11 4.10 10.33 31.68
C ILE A 11 5.59 10.12 31.39
N HIS A 12 5.99 8.85 31.27
CA HIS A 12 7.33 8.43 30.91
C HIS A 12 7.36 8.01 29.43
N PHE A 13 8.02 8.80 28.59
CA PHE A 13 8.25 8.48 27.18
C PHE A 13 9.52 7.64 27.03
N VAL A 14 9.36 6.45 26.47
CA VAL A 14 10.44 5.57 26.03
C VAL A 14 10.55 5.69 24.51
N SER A 15 11.54 6.48 24.08
CA SER A 15 11.84 6.75 22.69
C SER A 15 12.67 5.59 22.13
N THR A 16 12.08 4.82 21.24
CA THR A 16 12.69 3.61 20.68
C THR A 16 13.20 3.86 19.28
N ALA A 17 14.30 3.21 18.90
CA ALA A 17 14.57 2.92 17.51
C ALA A 17 14.04 1.52 17.26
N HIS A 18 13.02 1.41 16.41
CA HIS A 18 12.26 0.17 16.17
C HIS A 18 13.12 -1.05 15.80
N VAL A 19 14.40 -0.86 15.51
CA VAL A 19 15.39 -1.80 15.00
C VAL A 19 16.48 -2.14 16.04
N SER A 20 16.39 -1.60 17.26
CA SER A 20 17.43 -1.78 18.26
C SER A 20 17.05 -2.75 19.37
N LYS A 21 17.94 -3.71 19.64
CA LYS A 21 17.83 -4.61 20.79
C LYS A 21 17.90 -3.87 22.12
N ASP A 22 18.65 -2.79 22.19
CA ASP A 22 18.76 -1.98 23.41
C ASP A 22 17.44 -1.31 23.77
N SER A 23 16.65 -0.91 22.76
CA SER A 23 15.30 -0.37 22.98
C SER A 23 14.37 -1.40 23.62
N VAL A 24 14.54 -2.70 23.32
CA VAL A 24 13.79 -3.78 23.97
C VAL A 24 14.14 -3.86 25.46
N VAL A 25 15.42 -3.79 25.79
CA VAL A 25 15.91 -3.82 27.18
C VAL A 25 15.43 -2.57 27.94
N GLU A 26 15.58 -1.37 27.38
CA GLU A 26 15.13 -0.12 28.00
C GLU A 26 13.63 -0.15 28.29
N VAL A 27 12.81 -0.62 27.34
CA VAL A 27 11.35 -0.76 27.53
C VAL A 27 11.03 -1.64 28.72
N LYS A 28 11.68 -2.81 28.82
CA LYS A 28 11.47 -3.75 29.92
C LYS A 28 11.85 -3.12 31.26
N GLU A 29 13.06 -2.56 31.34
CA GLU A 29 13.59 -1.96 32.58
C GLU A 29 12.70 -0.81 33.06
N VAL A 30 12.25 0.07 32.16
CA VAL A 30 11.38 1.19 32.53
C VAL A 30 10.04 0.68 33.06
N ILE A 31 9.38 -0.26 32.39
CA ILE A 31 8.07 -0.76 32.83
C ILE A 31 8.17 -1.48 34.18
N GLU A 32 9.22 -2.29 34.38
CA GLU A 32 9.45 -3.02 35.64
C GLU A 32 9.86 -2.10 36.79
N THR A 33 10.54 -0.97 36.49
CA THR A 33 10.97 0.00 37.50
C THR A 33 9.84 0.93 37.94
N TYR A 34 9.09 1.49 36.98
CA TYR A 34 8.09 2.52 37.27
C TYR A 34 6.71 1.95 37.61
N LEU A 35 6.47 0.65 37.38
CA LEU A 35 5.20 -0.05 37.68
C LEU A 35 3.96 0.79 37.31
N PRO A 36 3.81 1.17 36.02
CA PRO A 36 2.77 2.11 35.61
C PRO A 36 1.36 1.51 35.71
N ASP A 37 0.35 2.38 35.85
CA ASP A 37 -1.06 1.96 35.75
C ASP A 37 -1.43 1.53 34.33
N ALA A 38 -0.76 2.15 33.34
CA ALA A 38 -1.02 1.96 31.93
C ALA A 38 0.25 2.08 31.08
N VAL A 39 0.33 1.24 30.04
CA VAL A 39 1.36 1.27 29.01
C VAL A 39 0.70 1.58 27.67
N CYS A 40 1.17 2.64 27.01
CA CYS A 40 0.75 3.05 25.69
C CYS A 40 1.78 2.59 24.66
N ILE A 41 1.33 2.06 23.53
CA ILE A 41 2.19 1.54 22.46
C ILE A 41 1.82 2.16 21.10
N GLU A 42 2.84 2.45 20.28
CA GLU A 42 2.71 2.99 18.92
C GLU A 42 2.22 1.94 17.91
N LEU A 43 1.05 1.36 18.18
CA LEU A 43 0.39 0.42 17.30
C LEU A 43 -1.08 0.80 17.17
N ASP A 44 -1.63 0.60 15.96
CA ASP A 44 -3.07 0.59 15.75
C ASP A 44 -3.68 -0.75 16.18
N ASP A 45 -5.00 -0.76 16.37
CA ASP A 45 -5.71 -1.94 16.88
C ASP A 45 -5.56 -3.18 16.00
N ASN A 46 -5.51 -3.01 14.66
CA ASN A 46 -5.35 -4.14 13.74
C ASN A 46 -3.94 -4.72 13.87
N ARG A 47 -2.92 -3.86 13.96
CA ARG A 47 -1.52 -4.28 14.16
C ARG A 47 -1.32 -4.99 15.48
N ALA A 48 -1.84 -4.43 16.56
CA ALA A 48 -1.77 -5.04 17.89
C ALA A 48 -2.50 -6.39 17.93
N HIS A 49 -3.66 -6.50 17.28
CA HIS A 49 -4.39 -7.76 17.16
C HIS A 49 -3.61 -8.83 16.41
N ASN A 50 -2.96 -8.47 15.30
CA ASN A 50 -2.15 -9.38 14.49
C ASN A 50 -0.91 -9.88 15.26
N ILE A 51 -0.25 -9.00 16.02
CA ILE A 51 0.88 -9.38 16.88
C ILE A 51 0.46 -10.39 17.95
N ARG A 52 -0.73 -10.22 18.54
CA ARG A 52 -1.23 -11.10 19.59
C ARG A 52 -1.70 -12.47 19.08
N ASN A 53 -2.11 -12.58 17.82
CA ASN A 53 -2.76 -13.77 17.26
C ASN A 53 -1.90 -14.48 16.20
N LYS A 54 -0.60 -14.67 16.47
CA LYS A 54 0.40 -15.26 15.55
C LYS A 54 0.05 -16.65 14.97
N ASP A 55 -0.94 -17.38 15.51
CA ASP A 55 -1.13 -18.83 15.28
C ASP A 55 -2.31 -19.26 14.37
N GLN A 56 -2.83 -18.43 13.47
CA GLN A 56 -3.92 -18.86 12.56
C GLN A 56 -3.54 -18.93 11.09
N THR A 57 -2.50 -19.67 10.75
CA THR A 57 -2.27 -20.10 9.35
C THR A 57 -3.10 -21.36 9.07
N LYS A 58 -4.36 -21.21 8.68
CA LYS A 58 -5.11 -22.33 8.09
C LYS A 58 -4.75 -22.44 6.62
N ASP A 59 -4.37 -23.64 6.17
CA ASP A 59 -4.23 -23.97 4.76
C ASP A 59 -5.53 -23.66 4.01
N ILE A 60 -5.45 -22.77 3.02
CA ILE A 60 -6.62 -22.26 2.30
C ILE A 60 -6.70 -22.95 0.94
N ASP A 61 -7.82 -23.64 0.67
CA ASP A 61 -8.11 -24.18 -0.67
C ASP A 61 -8.64 -23.08 -1.60
N ILE A 62 -7.75 -22.62 -2.47
CA ILE A 62 -7.93 -21.52 -3.41
C ILE A 62 -8.98 -21.86 -4.49
N LYS A 63 -9.16 -23.15 -4.83
CA LYS A 63 -10.16 -23.56 -5.82
C LYS A 63 -11.58 -23.43 -5.29
N GLU A 64 -11.78 -23.72 -4.00
CA GLU A 64 -13.09 -23.61 -3.36
C GLU A 64 -13.54 -22.15 -3.26
N ILE A 65 -12.62 -21.24 -2.96
CA ILE A 65 -12.87 -19.81 -2.81
C ILE A 65 -13.30 -19.13 -4.11
N ILE A 66 -12.66 -19.50 -5.22
CA ILE A 66 -13.02 -19.00 -6.53
C ILE A 66 -14.43 -19.50 -6.92
N LYS A 67 -14.72 -20.79 -6.67
CA LYS A 67 -16.07 -21.35 -6.88
C LYS A 67 -17.13 -20.70 -5.99
N SER A 68 -16.80 -20.38 -4.75
CA SER A 68 -17.73 -19.81 -3.79
C SER A 68 -17.93 -18.29 -3.94
N LYS A 69 -17.34 -17.65 -4.97
CA LYS A 69 -17.35 -16.19 -5.18
C LYS A 69 -16.81 -15.39 -3.99
N LYS A 70 -16.02 -16.00 -3.10
CA LYS A 70 -15.45 -15.37 -1.90
C LYS A 70 -14.05 -14.77 -2.16
N VAL A 71 -13.73 -14.51 -3.43
CA VAL A 71 -12.42 -14.00 -3.86
C VAL A 71 -12.05 -12.72 -3.13
N GLY A 72 -13.01 -11.82 -2.86
CA GLY A 72 -12.76 -10.59 -2.10
C GLY A 72 -12.32 -10.85 -0.65
N ALA A 73 -12.99 -11.76 0.05
CA ALA A 73 -12.64 -12.14 1.42
C ALA A 73 -11.29 -12.88 1.48
N PHE A 74 -10.97 -13.66 0.44
CA PHE A 74 -9.68 -14.32 0.31
C PHE A 74 -8.53 -13.37 0.04
N ILE A 75 -8.71 -12.41 -0.86
CA ILE A 75 -7.71 -11.35 -1.09
C ILE A 75 -7.51 -10.55 0.21
N ALA A 76 -8.57 -10.22 0.94
CA ALA A 76 -8.47 -9.55 2.23
C ALA A 76 -7.69 -10.40 3.25
N ASN A 77 -7.99 -11.70 3.34
CA ASN A 77 -7.29 -12.63 4.24
C ASN A 77 -5.82 -12.81 3.85
N LEU A 78 -5.50 -12.89 2.55
CA LEU A 78 -4.12 -12.95 2.04
C LEU A 78 -3.33 -11.68 2.33
N ILE A 79 -3.94 -10.51 2.13
CA ILE A 79 -3.32 -9.23 2.49
C ILE A 79 -3.03 -9.22 3.99
N LEU A 80 -4.00 -9.66 4.81
CA LEU A 80 -3.84 -9.76 6.26
C LEU A 80 -2.74 -10.76 6.65
N SER A 81 -2.69 -11.94 6.03
CA SER A 81 -1.65 -12.95 6.30
C SER A 81 -0.26 -12.53 5.82
N SER A 82 -0.14 -11.88 4.66
CA SER A 82 1.14 -11.31 4.20
C SER A 82 1.62 -10.18 5.11
N TYR A 83 0.68 -9.40 5.65
CA TYR A 83 0.97 -8.37 6.62
C TYR A 83 1.39 -8.98 7.96
N GLN A 84 0.69 -10.01 8.44
CA GLN A 84 1.05 -10.78 9.63
C GLN A 84 2.43 -11.44 9.50
N LYS A 85 2.76 -12.01 8.34
CA LYS A 85 4.06 -12.63 8.07
C LYS A 85 5.17 -11.59 7.99
N ARG A 86 4.97 -10.49 7.25
CA ARG A 86 5.94 -9.39 7.22
C ARG A 86 6.16 -8.81 8.61
N MET A 87 5.11 -8.67 9.40
CA MET A 87 5.25 -8.32 10.82
C MET A 87 6.01 -9.39 11.61
N ALA A 88 5.82 -10.68 11.33
CA ALA A 88 6.56 -11.75 12.00
C ALA A 88 8.05 -11.78 11.62
N ASP A 89 8.38 -11.58 10.34
CA ASP A 89 9.76 -11.48 9.84
C ASP A 89 10.44 -10.21 10.37
N ASP A 90 9.72 -9.08 10.39
CA ASP A 90 10.13 -7.85 11.07
C ASP A 90 10.39 -8.12 12.56
N LEU A 91 9.54 -8.90 13.24
CA LEU A 91 9.69 -9.28 14.66
C LEU A 91 10.77 -10.35 14.94
N GLU A 92 11.21 -11.12 13.93
CA GLU A 92 12.38 -12.01 14.03
C GLU A 92 13.69 -11.26 13.79
N THR A 93 13.64 -10.19 13.00
CA THR A 93 14.61 -9.09 13.10
C THR A 93 14.27 -8.23 14.34
N SER A 94 15.13 -7.31 14.74
CA SER A 94 14.85 -6.43 15.88
C SER A 94 13.68 -5.46 15.65
N VAL A 95 13.00 -5.51 14.48
CA VAL A 95 11.96 -4.57 14.04
C VAL A 95 10.64 -4.78 14.80
N GLY A 96 10.30 -3.89 15.72
CA GLY A 96 9.01 -3.92 16.43
C GLY A 96 9.00 -4.80 17.70
N GLN A 97 10.12 -5.41 18.06
CA GLN A 97 10.25 -6.22 19.28
C GLN A 97 10.03 -5.40 20.54
N GLU A 98 10.34 -4.11 20.52
CA GLU A 98 10.10 -3.18 21.62
C GLU A 98 8.61 -3.06 21.96
N MET A 99 7.72 -3.13 20.96
CA MET A 99 6.28 -3.08 21.18
C MET A 99 5.74 -4.39 21.76
N VAL A 100 6.30 -5.53 21.33
CA VAL A 100 5.97 -6.84 21.93
C VAL A 100 6.42 -6.88 23.38
N GLN A 101 7.67 -6.49 23.65
CA GLN A 101 8.20 -6.41 25.00
C GLN A 101 7.39 -5.46 25.88
N ALA A 102 6.94 -4.32 25.36
CA ALA A 102 6.04 -3.41 26.08
C ALA A 102 4.74 -4.10 26.48
N MET A 103 4.12 -4.88 25.58
CA MET A 103 2.91 -5.65 25.89
C MET A 103 3.19 -6.74 26.94
N GLU A 104 4.29 -7.46 26.82
CA GLU A 104 4.67 -8.53 27.74
C GLU A 104 4.97 -8.00 29.15
N SER A 105 5.80 -6.96 29.26
CA SER A 105 6.13 -6.30 30.52
C SER A 105 4.88 -5.67 31.16
N ALA A 106 4.01 -5.04 30.38
CA ALA A 106 2.75 -4.51 30.88
C ALA A 106 1.86 -5.60 31.49
N ASN A 107 1.73 -6.75 30.82
CA ASN A 107 0.98 -7.89 31.36
C ASN A 107 1.62 -8.44 32.64
N ALA A 108 2.95 -8.51 32.70
CA ALA A 108 3.69 -9.01 33.87
C ALA A 108 3.48 -8.13 35.11
N VAL A 109 3.42 -6.81 34.95
CA VAL A 109 3.15 -5.86 36.04
C VAL A 109 1.66 -5.55 36.22
N ASN A 110 0.78 -6.22 35.46
CA ASN A 110 -0.68 -6.03 35.48
C ASN A 110 -1.13 -4.60 35.12
N ALA A 111 -0.38 -3.92 34.25
CA ALA A 111 -0.71 -2.61 33.69
C ALA A 111 -1.70 -2.73 32.52
N ARG A 112 -2.56 -1.72 32.35
CA ARG A 112 -3.49 -1.65 31.21
C ARG A 112 -2.74 -1.27 29.93
N ILE A 113 -3.00 -1.98 28.82
CA ILE A 113 -2.35 -1.70 27.54
C ILE A 113 -3.27 -0.87 26.64
N TYR A 114 -2.76 0.24 26.09
CA TYR A 114 -3.47 1.11 25.17
C TYR A 114 -2.74 1.21 23.82
N ASN A 115 -3.44 0.85 22.75
CA ASN A 115 -3.03 1.12 21.38
C ASN A 115 -3.35 2.59 21.08
N ILE A 116 -2.33 3.40 20.83
CA ILE A 116 -2.50 4.86 20.71
C ILE A 116 -2.34 5.38 19.28
N ASP A 117 -1.90 4.56 18.32
CA ASP A 117 -1.67 5.02 16.95
C ASP A 117 -2.92 4.90 16.07
N ARG A 118 -2.94 5.69 14.99
CA ARG A 118 -4.01 5.71 13.99
C ARG A 118 -3.88 4.54 13.03
N ASP A 119 -5.02 4.02 12.59
CA ASP A 119 -5.09 3.03 11.50
C ASP A 119 -4.24 3.48 10.30
N ILE A 120 -3.23 2.68 9.98
CA ILE A 120 -2.25 2.98 8.94
C ILE A 120 -2.91 3.11 7.55
N GLN A 121 -4.02 2.42 7.29
CA GLN A 121 -4.77 2.55 6.04
C GLN A 121 -5.42 3.93 5.92
N ILE A 122 -5.91 4.50 7.04
CA ILE A 122 -6.45 5.86 7.05
C ILE A 122 -5.32 6.85 6.73
N THR A 123 -4.16 6.70 7.38
CA THR A 123 -2.96 7.51 7.11
C THR A 123 -2.60 7.49 5.62
N PHE A 124 -2.45 6.31 5.01
CA PHE A 124 -2.13 6.20 3.58
C PHE A 124 -3.23 6.76 2.66
N LYS A 125 -4.51 6.53 2.99
CA LYS A 125 -5.63 7.10 2.22
C LYS A 125 -5.63 8.63 2.28
N ARG A 126 -5.26 9.22 3.41
CA ARG A 126 -5.14 10.68 3.56
C ARG A 126 -3.94 11.23 2.79
N ILE A 127 -2.78 10.59 2.85
CA ILE A 127 -1.61 10.96 2.02
C ILE A 127 -2.03 10.96 0.54
N TRP A 128 -2.56 9.84 0.04
CA TRP A 128 -2.93 9.74 -1.38
C TRP A 128 -4.11 10.63 -1.75
N GLY A 129 -5.06 10.87 -0.84
CA GLY A 129 -6.21 11.73 -1.08
C GLY A 129 -5.84 13.19 -1.30
N ASN A 130 -4.76 13.65 -0.66
CA ASN A 130 -4.35 15.06 -0.66
C ASN A 130 -3.23 15.40 -1.66
N LEU A 131 -2.59 14.41 -2.27
CA LEU A 131 -1.57 14.65 -3.31
C LEU A 131 -2.19 14.93 -4.69
N SER A 132 -1.60 15.91 -5.41
CA SER A 132 -1.88 16.15 -6.83
C SER A 132 -1.40 14.99 -7.70
N LEU A 133 -1.92 14.87 -8.92
CA LEU A 133 -1.53 13.78 -9.83
C LEU A 133 -0.01 13.77 -10.10
N PHE A 134 0.59 14.94 -10.28
CA PHE A 134 2.03 15.07 -10.49
C PHE A 134 2.83 14.61 -9.25
N LYS A 135 2.45 15.05 -8.05
CA LYS A 135 3.11 14.62 -6.79
C LYS A 135 2.96 13.10 -6.57
N LYS A 136 1.83 12.50 -6.95
CA LYS A 136 1.63 11.04 -6.89
C LYS A 136 2.57 10.27 -7.80
N VAL A 137 2.72 10.73 -9.04
CA VAL A 137 3.64 10.12 -10.00
C VAL A 137 5.08 10.26 -9.52
N ASN A 138 5.46 11.43 -9.02
CA ASN A 138 6.79 11.66 -8.48
C ASN A 138 7.09 10.76 -7.28
N LEU A 139 6.20 10.72 -6.28
CA LEU A 139 6.33 9.84 -5.11
C LEU A 139 6.44 8.36 -5.53
N ALA A 140 5.60 7.91 -6.47
CA ALA A 140 5.68 6.55 -6.98
C ALA A 140 7.02 6.27 -7.69
N ALA A 141 7.51 7.20 -8.49
CA ALA A 141 8.80 7.07 -9.15
C ALA A 141 9.96 7.01 -8.14
N THR A 142 9.95 7.86 -7.10
CA THR A 142 10.95 7.85 -6.03
C THR A 142 10.94 6.51 -5.28
N LEU A 143 9.77 6.02 -4.86
CA LEU A 143 9.65 4.73 -4.17
C LEU A 143 10.07 3.54 -5.05
N ILE A 144 9.75 3.58 -6.34
CA ILE A 144 10.20 2.55 -7.28
C ILE A 144 11.72 2.60 -7.41
N THR A 145 12.30 3.80 -7.55
CA THR A 145 13.75 3.98 -7.66
C THR A 145 14.45 3.47 -6.40
N SER A 146 13.94 3.79 -5.21
CA SER A 146 14.52 3.33 -3.94
C SER A 146 14.47 1.81 -3.77
N LEU A 147 13.45 1.13 -4.31
CA LEU A 147 13.38 -0.34 -4.31
C LEU A 147 14.41 -1.00 -5.25
N PHE A 148 14.93 -0.24 -6.22
CA PHE A 148 15.99 -0.71 -7.13
C PHE A 148 17.39 -0.24 -6.71
N SER A 149 17.49 0.66 -5.73
CA SER A 149 18.74 1.00 -5.04
C SER A 149 19.21 -0.20 -4.21
N LYS A 150 20.45 -0.63 -4.42
CA LYS A 150 21.13 -1.59 -3.54
C LYS A 150 21.94 -0.82 -2.51
N ASP A 151 21.26 -0.16 -1.60
CA ASP A 151 21.92 0.44 -0.45
C ASP A 151 21.84 -0.62 0.66
N GLU A 152 22.96 -1.34 0.88
CA GLU A 152 23.12 -2.22 2.03
C GLU A 152 23.21 -1.33 3.28
N ILE A 153 22.10 -1.20 4.00
CA ILE A 153 22.05 -0.40 5.23
C ILE A 153 22.78 -1.18 6.33
N ASP A 154 23.86 -0.61 6.87
CA ASP A 154 24.62 -1.20 7.97
C ASP A 154 23.89 -1.04 9.31
N ALA A 155 24.00 -2.04 10.19
CA ALA A 155 23.39 -2.00 11.52
C ALA A 155 23.97 -0.85 12.38
N GLU A 156 25.23 -0.50 12.16
CA GLU A 156 25.90 0.63 12.83
C GLU A 156 25.34 1.99 12.35
N GLU A 157 24.97 2.08 11.07
CA GLU A 157 24.32 3.27 10.48
C GLU A 157 22.89 3.45 11.02
N ILE A 158 22.17 2.34 11.20
CA ILE A 158 20.85 2.31 11.85
C ILE A 158 20.91 2.72 13.33
N GLU A 159 21.96 2.34 14.04
CA GLU A 159 22.16 2.73 15.44
C GLU A 159 22.49 4.22 15.56
N ASN A 160 23.28 4.75 14.64
CA ASN A 160 23.56 6.19 14.56
C ASN A 160 22.30 7.00 14.23
N LEU A 161 21.31 6.43 13.51
CA LEU A 161 19.99 7.04 13.37
C LEU A 161 19.24 7.17 14.71
N LYS A 162 19.67 6.58 15.84
CA LYS A 162 19.07 6.92 17.15
C LYS A 162 19.43 8.32 17.61
N GLU A 163 20.51 8.91 17.10
CA GLU A 163 20.89 10.26 17.49
C GLU A 163 19.76 11.20 17.11
N SER A 164 19.20 11.88 18.13
CA SER A 164 18.05 12.77 18.01
C SER A 164 18.22 13.75 16.86
N ASP A 165 19.46 14.17 16.61
CA ASP A 165 19.82 15.20 15.66
C ASP A 165 19.70 14.70 14.20
N LEU A 166 20.09 13.46 13.90
CA LEU A 166 19.98 12.88 12.55
C LEU A 166 18.52 12.55 12.17
N LEU A 167 17.74 12.02 13.10
CA LEU A 167 16.30 11.82 12.86
C LEU A 167 15.55 13.13 12.73
N PHE A 168 15.90 14.11 13.54
CA PHE A 168 15.32 15.44 13.46
C PHE A 168 15.62 16.10 12.12
N ASP A 169 16.86 16.00 11.64
CA ASP A 169 17.25 16.52 10.33
C ASP A 169 16.51 15.82 9.18
N ALA A 170 16.31 14.50 9.25
CA ALA A 170 15.54 13.76 8.25
C ALA A 170 14.04 14.13 8.27
N VAL A 171 13.45 14.30 9.44
CA VAL A 171 12.06 14.78 9.59
C VAL A 171 11.93 16.20 9.03
N LYS A 172 12.90 17.07 9.33
CA LYS A 172 12.94 18.44 8.83
C LYS A 172 13.08 18.50 7.31
N GLU A 173 13.93 17.67 6.72
CA GLU A 173 14.03 17.55 5.27
C GLU A 173 12.70 17.10 4.64
N LEU A 174 12.00 16.15 5.27
CA LEU A 174 10.68 15.70 4.80
C LEU A 174 9.63 16.82 4.91
N ASP A 175 9.67 17.62 5.98
CA ASP A 175 8.82 18.80 6.15
C ASP A 175 9.06 19.85 5.05
N GLU A 176 10.32 20.07 4.66
CA GLU A 176 10.68 21.03 3.62
C GLU A 176 10.35 20.53 2.20
N THR A 177 10.65 19.27 1.90
CA THR A 177 10.53 18.69 0.55
C THR A 177 9.11 18.20 0.24
N MET A 178 8.44 17.59 1.21
CA MET A 178 7.12 16.97 1.05
C MET A 178 6.20 17.29 2.24
N PRO A 179 5.90 18.57 2.51
CA PRO A 179 5.14 18.99 3.70
C PRO A 179 3.78 18.29 3.81
N ASP A 180 3.12 18.05 2.66
CA ASP A 180 1.85 17.33 2.63
C ASP A 180 1.96 15.87 3.12
N VAL A 181 3.08 15.21 2.81
CA VAL A 181 3.34 13.83 3.24
C VAL A 181 3.72 13.83 4.70
N SER A 182 4.66 14.69 5.11
CA SER A 182 5.11 14.80 6.50
C SER A 182 3.94 15.08 7.46
N LEU A 183 3.09 16.06 7.14
CA LEU A 183 1.90 16.40 7.93
C LEU A 183 1.04 15.18 8.23
N ARG A 184 0.85 14.28 7.26
CA ARG A 184 -0.08 13.15 7.37
C ARG A 184 0.58 11.88 7.89
N LEU A 185 1.85 11.68 7.57
CA LEU A 185 2.65 10.52 7.96
C LEU A 185 3.17 10.65 9.40
N LEU A 186 3.41 11.87 9.88
CA LEU A 186 4.01 12.14 11.18
C LEU A 186 3.11 13.00 12.07
N HIS A 187 2.91 14.27 11.72
CA HIS A 187 2.27 15.26 12.61
C HIS A 187 0.82 14.90 12.98
N GLU A 188 -0.01 14.49 12.02
CA GLU A 188 -1.38 14.02 12.30
C GLU A 188 -1.42 12.78 13.20
N ARG A 189 -0.40 11.92 13.13
CA ARG A 189 -0.28 10.76 14.05
C ARG A 189 0.13 11.22 15.44
N ASN A 190 1.02 12.21 15.55
CA ASN A 190 1.35 12.83 16.84
C ASN A 190 0.10 13.41 17.51
N TYR A 191 -0.72 14.15 16.75
CA TYR A 191 -2.00 14.68 17.24
C TYR A 191 -2.94 13.57 17.70
N TYR A 192 -3.08 12.52 16.90
CA TYR A 192 -3.93 11.38 17.24
C TYR A 192 -3.46 10.68 18.53
N MET A 193 -2.16 10.39 18.63
CA MET A 193 -1.56 9.76 19.80
C MET A 193 -1.69 10.63 21.05
N ALA A 194 -1.46 11.94 20.93
CA ALA A 194 -1.62 12.88 22.03
C ALA A 194 -3.07 12.89 22.55
N GLU A 195 -4.07 12.95 21.67
CA GLU A 195 -5.48 12.87 22.08
C GLU A 195 -5.84 11.54 22.75
N LYS A 196 -5.28 10.42 22.25
CA LYS A 196 -5.45 9.11 22.89
C LYS A 196 -4.83 9.11 24.28
N ILE A 197 -3.61 9.62 24.46
CA ILE A 197 -2.93 9.72 25.76
C ILE A 197 -3.74 10.58 26.75
N LYS A 198 -4.26 11.73 26.32
CA LYS A 198 -5.12 12.61 27.16
C LYS A 198 -6.35 11.88 27.71
N SER A 199 -6.95 11.01 26.90
CA SER A 199 -8.19 10.30 27.25
C SER A 199 -8.00 9.17 28.28
N ILE A 200 -6.76 8.74 28.55
CA ILE A 200 -6.49 7.59 29.42
C ILE A 200 -6.60 8.01 30.88
N ASN A 201 -7.43 7.30 31.66
CA ASN A 201 -7.55 7.50 33.10
C ASN A 201 -6.56 6.63 33.89
N ALA A 202 -5.33 7.14 34.02
CA ALA A 202 -4.20 6.59 34.77
C ALA A 202 -3.40 7.74 35.41
N GLU A 203 -2.73 7.49 36.54
CA GLU A 203 -1.84 8.44 37.21
C GLU A 203 -0.41 8.31 36.68
N THR A 204 0.07 7.07 36.48
CA THR A 204 1.39 6.80 35.91
C THR A 204 1.26 6.08 34.58
N LEU A 205 1.81 6.68 33.52
CA LEU A 205 1.81 6.13 32.18
C LEU A 205 3.24 5.93 31.67
N VAL A 206 3.50 4.79 31.05
CA VAL A 206 4.67 4.59 30.19
C VAL A 206 4.21 4.60 28.74
N VAL A 207 4.82 5.43 27.89
CA VAL A 207 4.50 5.59 26.47
C VAL A 207 5.69 5.12 25.66
N VAL A 208 5.54 3.98 24.97
CA VAL A 208 6.56 3.38 24.12
C VAL A 208 6.27 3.75 22.66
N ILE A 209 7.15 4.56 22.09
CA ILE A 209 6.98 5.16 20.75
C ILE A 209 8.32 5.24 20.03
N GLY A 210 8.31 5.38 18.72
CA GLY A 210 9.47 5.72 17.92
C GLY A 210 10.00 7.11 18.26
N ALA A 211 11.32 7.28 18.22
CA ALA A 211 11.98 8.53 18.62
C ALA A 211 11.43 9.77 17.88
N ALA A 212 11.12 9.65 16.58
CA ALA A 212 10.57 10.73 15.75
C ALA A 212 9.22 11.29 16.22
N HIS A 213 8.48 10.56 17.06
CA HIS A 213 7.17 10.98 17.57
C HIS A 213 7.23 11.72 18.91
N THR A 214 8.33 11.60 19.65
CA THR A 214 8.39 12.00 21.07
C THR A 214 8.13 13.49 21.28
N GLU A 215 8.91 14.36 20.65
CA GLU A 215 8.75 15.81 20.81
C GLU A 215 7.41 16.31 20.27
N GLY A 216 7.01 15.85 19.08
CA GLY A 216 5.75 16.25 18.47
C GLY A 216 4.51 15.83 19.27
N ILE A 217 4.53 14.69 19.97
CA ILE A 217 3.45 14.31 20.89
C ILE A 217 3.44 15.23 22.10
N ILE A 218 4.60 15.51 22.71
CA ILE A 218 4.71 16.38 23.89
C ILE A 218 4.18 17.78 23.59
N GLU A 219 4.49 18.33 22.41
CA GLU A 219 3.93 19.60 21.94
C GLU A 219 2.41 19.50 21.77
N ALA A 220 1.93 18.46 21.08
CA ALA A 220 0.51 18.22 20.82
C ALA A 220 -0.34 17.96 22.08
N LEU A 221 0.27 17.57 23.21
CA LEU A 221 -0.44 17.41 24.48
C LEU A 221 -1.06 18.72 24.99
N ASN A 222 -0.52 19.87 24.59
CA ASN A 222 -1.04 21.18 25.00
C ASN A 222 -2.11 21.75 24.05
N GLU A 223 -2.38 21.06 22.94
CA GLU A 223 -3.37 21.48 21.95
C GLU A 223 -4.66 20.67 22.09
N SER A 224 -5.67 20.90 21.24
CA SER A 224 -6.83 20.01 21.15
C SER A 224 -7.13 19.72 19.69
N HIS A 225 -7.15 18.42 19.36
CA HIS A 225 -7.40 17.94 18.02
C HIS A 225 -8.62 17.01 17.99
N SER A 226 -9.40 17.06 16.92
CA SER A 226 -10.56 16.19 16.74
C SER A 226 -10.13 14.83 16.18
N ILE A 227 -10.24 13.76 16.98
CA ILE A 227 -10.01 12.38 16.51
C ILE A 227 -10.89 12.05 15.29
N SER A 228 -12.12 12.57 15.25
CA SER A 228 -13.03 12.38 14.11
C SER A 228 -12.46 12.97 12.82
N GLU A 229 -11.90 14.17 12.88
CA GLU A 229 -11.29 14.83 11.72
C GLU A 229 -9.98 14.17 11.29
N LEU A 230 -9.17 13.72 12.24
CA LEU A 230 -7.95 12.96 12.00
C LEU A 230 -8.22 11.61 11.33
N ASN A 231 -9.41 11.04 11.54
CA ASN A 231 -9.87 9.80 10.91
C ASN A 231 -10.64 10.00 9.60
N ALA A 232 -11.13 11.21 9.32
CA ALA A 232 -11.93 11.47 8.13
C ALA A 232 -11.10 11.35 6.85
N VAL A 233 -11.42 10.42 5.95
CA VAL A 233 -10.73 10.34 4.65
C VAL A 233 -11.31 11.40 3.70
N PRO A 234 -10.48 12.21 3.01
CA PRO A 234 -10.98 13.20 2.06
C PRO A 234 -11.90 12.55 1.03
N GLN A 235 -13.09 13.12 0.84
CA GLN A 235 -14.02 12.60 -0.16
C GLN A 235 -13.39 12.71 -1.56
N LYS A 236 -13.39 11.60 -2.32
CA LYS A 236 -12.98 11.63 -3.73
C LYS A 236 -13.84 12.67 -4.46
N ARG A 237 -13.21 13.61 -5.18
CA ARG A 237 -13.92 14.50 -6.12
C ARG A 237 -14.83 13.65 -7.03
N LYS A 238 -16.10 14.05 -7.16
CA LYS A 238 -17.18 13.30 -7.83
C LYS A 238 -16.79 12.87 -9.26
N ARG A 239 -17.26 11.66 -9.65
CA ARG A 239 -17.20 10.99 -10.96
C ARG A 239 -16.11 11.50 -11.90
N ASN A 240 -14.92 10.90 -11.79
CA ASN A 240 -13.86 11.11 -12.77
C ASN A 240 -14.23 10.45 -14.11
N ILE A 241 -14.92 11.19 -14.97
CA ILE A 241 -15.25 10.79 -16.35
C ILE A 241 -14.03 10.80 -17.27
N SER A 242 -12.83 11.18 -16.79
CA SER A 242 -11.63 11.27 -17.63
C SER A 242 -11.28 9.95 -18.31
N GLY A 243 -11.56 8.81 -17.67
CA GLY A 243 -11.36 7.48 -18.26
C GLY A 243 -12.19 7.25 -19.53
N TRP A 244 -13.30 7.96 -19.71
CA TRP A 244 -14.16 7.86 -20.88
C TRP A 244 -13.78 8.79 -22.03
N ILE A 245 -12.85 9.73 -21.81
CA ILE A 245 -12.45 10.70 -22.85
C ILE A 245 -11.87 9.98 -24.07
N VAL A 246 -10.89 9.08 -23.87
CA VAL A 246 -10.22 8.39 -24.98
C VAL A 246 -11.18 7.44 -25.72
N PRO A 247 -11.93 6.54 -25.06
CA PRO A 247 -12.94 5.73 -25.74
C PRO A 247 -14.00 6.59 -26.46
N GLY A 248 -14.47 7.66 -25.81
CA GLY A 248 -15.48 8.57 -26.37
C GLY A 248 -15.00 9.28 -27.64
N ILE A 249 -13.75 9.76 -27.66
CA ILE A 249 -13.15 10.38 -28.85
C ILE A 249 -13.05 9.36 -29.99
N ILE A 250 -12.53 8.15 -29.72
CA ILE A 250 -12.37 7.12 -30.74
C ILE A 250 -13.72 6.73 -31.35
N ILE A 251 -14.74 6.50 -30.51
CA ILE A 251 -16.09 6.17 -30.96
C ILE A 251 -16.66 7.32 -31.80
N THR A 252 -16.50 8.57 -31.34
CA THR A 252 -17.00 9.75 -32.07
C THR A 252 -16.33 9.88 -33.45
N LEU A 253 -15.01 9.69 -33.53
CA LEU A 253 -14.27 9.72 -34.80
C LEU A 253 -14.69 8.59 -35.73
N LEU A 254 -14.89 7.37 -35.21
CA LEU A 254 -15.37 6.24 -36.01
C LEU A 254 -16.78 6.47 -36.54
N ILE A 255 -17.69 7.00 -35.72
CA ILE A 255 -19.04 7.37 -36.15
C ILE A 255 -18.97 8.43 -37.25
N ALA A 256 -18.21 9.52 -37.05
CA ALA A 256 -18.05 10.58 -38.03
C ALA A 256 -17.47 10.07 -39.36
N LEU A 257 -16.46 9.20 -39.30
CA LEU A 257 -15.86 8.57 -40.47
C LEU A 257 -16.84 7.65 -41.20
N THR A 258 -17.65 6.89 -40.45
CA THR A 258 -18.68 6.00 -41.00
C THR A 258 -19.78 6.78 -41.70
N PHE A 259 -20.19 7.95 -41.18
CA PHE A 259 -21.14 8.83 -41.86
C PHE A 259 -20.58 9.43 -43.15
N LYS A 260 -19.29 9.80 -43.20
CA LYS A 260 -18.63 10.26 -44.43
C LYS A 260 -18.45 9.14 -45.45
N ASN A 261 -17.96 7.98 -45.01
CA ASN A 261 -17.71 6.82 -45.86
C ASN A 261 -17.88 5.52 -45.04
N PRO A 262 -19.03 4.82 -45.16
CA PRO A 262 -19.31 3.63 -44.37
C PRO A 262 -18.25 2.54 -44.52
N SER A 263 -17.75 2.32 -45.75
CA SER A 263 -16.76 1.27 -46.02
C SER A 263 -15.45 1.51 -45.28
N VAL A 264 -14.99 2.76 -45.26
CA VAL A 264 -13.76 3.17 -44.56
C VAL A 264 -13.97 3.15 -43.05
N GLY A 265 -15.14 3.59 -42.57
CA GLY A 265 -15.50 3.52 -41.15
C GLY A 265 -15.45 2.09 -40.59
N PHE A 266 -16.09 1.13 -41.28
CA PHE A 266 -16.03 -0.28 -40.88
C PHE A 266 -14.63 -0.87 -40.98
N ALA A 267 -13.86 -0.54 -42.02
CA ALA A 267 -12.48 -0.99 -42.15
C ALA A 267 -11.59 -0.47 -41.00
N GLN A 268 -11.76 0.79 -40.59
CA GLN A 268 -11.03 1.35 -39.46
C GLN A 268 -11.48 0.77 -38.12
N PHE A 269 -12.77 0.48 -37.95
CA PHE A 269 -13.26 -0.24 -36.76
C PHE A 269 -12.63 -1.63 -36.64
N ALA A 270 -12.60 -2.39 -37.74
CA ALA A 270 -11.95 -3.70 -37.79
C ALA A 270 -10.44 -3.60 -37.54
N THR A 271 -9.78 -2.57 -38.10
CA THR A 271 -8.36 -2.30 -37.88
C THR A 271 -8.07 -2.01 -36.41
N TRP A 272 -8.90 -1.20 -35.76
CA TRP A 272 -8.75 -0.89 -34.35
C TRP A 272 -8.89 -2.12 -33.47
N ILE A 273 -9.97 -2.88 -33.63
CA ILE A 273 -10.16 -4.12 -32.88
C ILE A 273 -9.02 -5.11 -33.15
N GLY A 274 -8.65 -5.29 -34.41
CA GLY A 274 -7.59 -6.21 -34.82
C GLY A 274 -6.22 -5.85 -34.23
N LEU A 275 -5.83 -4.57 -34.27
CA LEU A 275 -4.57 -4.11 -33.71
C LEU A 275 -4.54 -4.23 -32.19
N SER A 276 -5.58 -3.78 -31.49
CA SER A 276 -5.61 -3.84 -30.03
C SER A 276 -5.67 -5.28 -29.53
N ALA A 277 -6.50 -6.13 -30.14
CA ALA A 277 -6.61 -7.54 -29.78
C ALA A 277 -5.35 -8.34 -30.16
N GLY A 278 -4.79 -8.11 -31.35
CA GLY A 278 -3.60 -8.78 -31.84
C GLY A 278 -2.37 -8.47 -31.00
N LEU A 279 -2.11 -7.20 -30.69
CA LEU A 279 -0.99 -6.80 -29.85
C LEU A 279 -1.16 -7.27 -28.40
N ALA A 280 -2.36 -7.17 -27.83
CA ALA A 280 -2.62 -7.70 -26.49
C ALA A 280 -2.36 -9.22 -26.43
N THR A 281 -2.83 -9.96 -27.43
CA THR A 281 -2.61 -11.41 -27.54
C THR A 281 -1.12 -11.73 -27.69
N LEU A 282 -0.37 -10.96 -28.49
CA LEU A 282 1.08 -11.07 -28.58
C LEU A 282 1.74 -10.84 -27.21
N GLY A 283 1.29 -9.83 -26.45
CA GLY A 283 1.74 -9.60 -25.08
C GLY A 283 1.50 -10.78 -24.15
N ALA A 284 0.34 -11.43 -24.24
CA ALA A 284 0.03 -12.65 -23.48
C ALA A 284 0.96 -13.83 -23.87
N ILE A 285 1.27 -13.97 -25.16
CA ILE A 285 2.21 -15.00 -25.65
C ILE A 285 3.62 -14.73 -25.11
N LEU A 286 4.12 -13.49 -25.23
CA LEU A 286 5.47 -13.10 -24.79
C LEU A 286 5.70 -13.28 -23.29
N THR A 287 4.64 -13.17 -22.49
CA THR A 287 4.68 -13.38 -21.03
C THR A 287 4.54 -14.86 -20.63
N GLY A 288 4.36 -15.77 -21.60
CA GLY A 288 4.20 -17.20 -21.36
C GLY A 288 2.88 -17.53 -20.64
N ALA A 289 1.83 -16.77 -20.94
CA ALA A 289 0.49 -17.00 -20.39
C ALA A 289 -0.05 -18.38 -20.79
N HIS A 290 -0.98 -18.90 -20.00
CA HIS A 290 -1.66 -20.15 -20.32
C HIS A 290 -2.42 -20.04 -21.66
N PRO A 291 -2.51 -21.11 -22.49
CA PRO A 291 -3.22 -21.06 -23.77
C PRO A 291 -4.66 -20.53 -23.68
N LEU A 292 -5.37 -20.89 -22.62
CA LEU A 292 -6.71 -20.36 -22.39
C LEU A 292 -6.71 -18.87 -22.00
N THR A 293 -5.68 -18.39 -21.30
CA THR A 293 -5.50 -16.96 -21.03
C THR A 293 -5.29 -16.20 -22.34
N ILE A 294 -4.46 -16.72 -23.25
CA ILE A 294 -4.22 -16.13 -24.57
C ILE A 294 -5.53 -16.04 -25.37
N ALA A 295 -6.33 -17.11 -25.37
CA ALA A 295 -7.64 -17.12 -26.02
C ALA A 295 -8.61 -16.10 -25.39
N THR A 296 -8.65 -16.03 -24.06
CA THR A 296 -9.45 -15.03 -23.34
C THR A 296 -9.02 -13.61 -23.67
N THR A 297 -7.72 -13.31 -23.72
CA THR A 297 -7.18 -12.00 -24.11
C THR A 297 -7.67 -11.61 -25.50
N LEU A 298 -7.58 -12.51 -26.48
CA LEU A 298 -8.03 -12.25 -27.85
C LEU A 298 -9.53 -11.93 -27.93
N ILE A 299 -10.37 -12.73 -27.25
CA ILE A 299 -11.84 -12.59 -27.30
C ILE A 299 -12.32 -11.35 -26.55
N THR A 300 -11.69 -11.04 -25.41
CA THR A 300 -12.14 -9.95 -24.52
C THR A 300 -11.53 -8.60 -24.85
N ALA A 301 -10.48 -8.55 -25.67
CA ALA A 301 -9.83 -7.30 -26.06
C ALA A 301 -10.77 -6.21 -26.62
N PRO A 302 -11.75 -6.52 -27.50
CA PRO A 302 -12.69 -5.51 -28.01
C PRO A 302 -13.55 -4.88 -26.90
N ILE A 303 -13.87 -5.66 -25.87
CA ILE A 303 -14.65 -5.19 -24.72
C ILE A 303 -13.76 -4.36 -23.81
N GLY A 304 -12.53 -4.82 -23.57
CA GLY A 304 -11.63 -4.20 -22.62
C GLY A 304 -10.99 -2.90 -23.10
N THR A 305 -10.89 -2.67 -24.40
CA THR A 305 -10.45 -1.38 -24.96
C THR A 305 -11.51 -0.27 -24.82
N LEU A 306 -12.79 -0.64 -24.77
CA LEU A 306 -13.91 0.29 -24.64
C LEU A 306 -14.21 0.69 -23.19
N SER A 307 -13.73 -0.10 -22.23
CA SER A 307 -14.04 0.10 -20.82
C SER A 307 -12.83 0.64 -20.05
N PRO A 308 -12.92 1.83 -19.43
CA PRO A 308 -11.87 2.31 -18.54
C PRO A 308 -11.74 1.49 -17.24
N PHE A 309 -12.67 0.56 -16.98
CA PHE A 309 -12.71 -0.25 -15.76
C PHE A 309 -12.38 -1.73 -16.02
N LEU A 310 -12.65 -2.24 -17.22
CA LEU A 310 -12.51 -3.66 -17.57
C LEU A 310 -11.40 -3.85 -18.61
N ALA A 311 -10.21 -3.34 -18.33
CA ALA A 311 -9.09 -3.42 -19.28
C ALA A 311 -8.80 -4.88 -19.69
N VAL A 312 -8.24 -5.08 -20.89
CA VAL A 312 -7.99 -6.40 -21.49
C VAL A 312 -7.19 -7.33 -20.54
N GLY A 313 -6.20 -6.76 -19.87
CA GLY A 313 -5.38 -7.47 -18.90
C GLY A 313 -6.15 -7.96 -17.69
N PHE A 314 -7.24 -7.31 -17.27
CA PHE A 314 -8.07 -7.81 -16.17
C PHE A 314 -8.65 -9.20 -16.47
N PHE A 315 -9.20 -9.38 -17.67
CA PHE A 315 -9.72 -10.68 -18.11
C PHE A 315 -8.59 -11.73 -18.27
N ALA A 316 -7.44 -11.31 -18.81
CA ALA A 316 -6.27 -12.18 -18.92
C ALA A 316 -5.77 -12.64 -17.53
N GLY A 317 -5.64 -11.72 -16.59
CA GLY A 317 -5.19 -12.01 -15.23
C GLY A 317 -6.14 -12.92 -14.47
N LEU A 318 -7.46 -12.70 -14.59
CA LEU A 318 -8.47 -13.59 -14.00
C LEU A 318 -8.39 -15.00 -14.58
N MET A 319 -8.22 -15.13 -15.90
CA MET A 319 -8.10 -16.44 -16.53
C MET A 319 -6.81 -17.15 -16.13
N GLU A 320 -5.69 -16.43 -16.06
CA GLU A 320 -4.43 -16.99 -15.60
C GLU A 320 -4.54 -17.44 -14.14
N ALA A 321 -5.15 -16.64 -13.28
CA ALA A 321 -5.38 -17.00 -11.88
C ALA A 321 -6.29 -18.23 -11.73
N TYR A 322 -7.27 -18.39 -12.62
CA TYR A 322 -8.13 -19.57 -12.63
C TYR A 322 -7.38 -20.84 -13.09
N GLN A 323 -6.56 -20.73 -14.14
CA GLN A 323 -5.83 -21.87 -14.72
C GLN A 323 -4.57 -22.24 -13.93
N ARG A 324 -3.87 -21.25 -13.39
CA ARG A 324 -2.65 -21.38 -12.60
C ARG A 324 -2.81 -20.61 -11.29
N PRO A 325 -3.65 -21.11 -10.36
CA PRO A 325 -3.90 -20.43 -9.10
C PRO A 325 -2.60 -20.22 -8.32
N PRO A 326 -2.36 -19.00 -7.81
CA PRO A 326 -1.22 -18.71 -6.94
C PRO A 326 -1.31 -19.54 -5.67
N ARG A 327 -0.19 -19.80 -5.00
CA ARG A 327 -0.12 -20.45 -3.68
C ARG A 327 0.06 -19.39 -2.60
N VAL A 328 -0.18 -19.74 -1.34
CA VAL A 328 0.09 -18.84 -0.19
C VAL A 328 1.55 -18.35 -0.22
N SER A 329 2.50 -19.27 -0.47
CA SER A 329 3.92 -18.96 -0.60
C SER A 329 4.26 -17.94 -1.70
N ASP A 330 3.45 -17.82 -2.76
CA ASP A 330 3.66 -16.82 -3.81
C ASP A 330 3.32 -15.40 -3.31
N PHE A 331 2.40 -15.27 -2.34
CA PHE A 331 2.07 -13.98 -1.72
C PHE A 331 3.07 -13.61 -0.63
N ASP A 332 3.47 -14.59 0.17
CA ASP A 332 4.44 -14.40 1.25
C ASP A 332 5.74 -13.76 0.76
N ASN A 333 6.28 -14.28 -0.34
CA ASN A 333 7.59 -13.86 -0.85
C ASN A 333 7.49 -12.69 -1.84
N ILE A 334 6.30 -12.07 -2.00
CA ILE A 334 6.06 -11.11 -3.08
C ILE A 334 6.98 -9.88 -3.00
N ALA A 335 7.27 -9.40 -1.79
CA ALA A 335 8.10 -8.22 -1.56
C ALA A 335 9.56 -8.45 -1.97
N GLU A 336 10.09 -9.65 -1.72
CA GLU A 336 11.44 -10.01 -2.17
C GLU A 336 11.48 -10.38 -3.65
N ASP A 337 10.43 -11.04 -4.14
CA ASP A 337 10.37 -11.55 -5.50
C ASP A 337 10.22 -10.41 -6.52
N ILE A 338 9.55 -9.31 -6.16
CA ILE A 338 9.29 -8.20 -7.09
C ILE A 338 10.57 -7.54 -7.59
N SER A 339 11.65 -7.52 -6.79
CA SER A 339 12.95 -6.96 -7.15
C SER A 339 13.78 -7.90 -8.05
N LYS A 340 13.38 -9.17 -8.19
CA LYS A 340 14.11 -10.21 -8.92
C LYS A 340 13.44 -10.44 -10.30
N PRO A 341 14.04 -10.03 -11.44
CA PRO A 341 13.39 -10.16 -12.76
C PRO A 341 12.96 -11.58 -13.14
N LYS A 342 13.70 -12.60 -12.70
CA LYS A 342 13.36 -14.01 -12.93
C LYS A 342 12.07 -14.43 -12.20
N MET A 343 11.76 -13.81 -11.06
CA MET A 343 10.61 -14.18 -10.25
C MET A 343 9.29 -13.68 -10.84
N TRP A 344 9.31 -12.66 -11.69
CA TRP A 344 8.14 -12.25 -12.48
C TRP A 344 7.59 -13.35 -13.40
N PHE A 345 8.40 -14.36 -13.73
CA PHE A 345 7.94 -15.55 -14.44
C PHE A 345 7.74 -16.75 -13.51
N LYS A 346 8.37 -16.83 -12.34
CA LYS A 346 8.27 -18.00 -11.45
C LYS A 346 7.16 -17.87 -10.42
N ASN A 347 7.10 -16.74 -9.73
CA ASN A 347 6.08 -16.43 -8.76
C ASN A 347 4.75 -16.22 -9.50
N LYS A 348 3.71 -16.96 -9.10
CA LYS A 348 2.45 -16.96 -9.83
C LYS A 348 1.69 -15.65 -9.70
N VAL A 349 1.80 -14.95 -8.57
CA VAL A 349 1.16 -13.64 -8.38
C VAL A 349 1.83 -12.61 -9.28
N LEU A 350 3.15 -12.55 -9.27
CA LEU A 350 3.91 -11.65 -10.15
C LEU A 350 3.68 -11.96 -11.63
N ARG A 351 3.57 -13.24 -12.00
CA ARG A 351 3.25 -13.65 -13.37
C ARG A 351 1.87 -13.15 -13.80
N ILE A 352 0.85 -13.28 -12.95
CA ILE A 352 -0.49 -12.74 -13.23
C ILE A 352 -0.40 -11.22 -13.44
N LEU A 353 0.29 -10.50 -12.56
CA LEU A 353 0.50 -9.05 -12.69
C LEU A 353 1.25 -8.68 -13.98
N LEU A 354 2.30 -9.43 -14.33
CA LEU A 354 3.05 -9.25 -15.58
C LEU A 354 2.13 -9.35 -16.80
N ILE A 355 1.33 -10.42 -16.85
CA ILE A 355 0.37 -10.65 -17.94
C ILE A 355 -0.63 -9.50 -18.02
N MET A 356 -1.19 -9.06 -16.88
CA MET A 356 -2.11 -7.92 -16.84
C MET A 356 -1.47 -6.63 -17.38
N ILE A 357 -0.26 -6.31 -16.94
CA ILE A 357 0.46 -5.08 -17.33
C ILE A 357 0.80 -5.11 -18.82
N VAL A 358 1.43 -6.19 -19.29
CA VAL A 358 1.91 -6.29 -20.68
C VAL A 358 0.75 -6.30 -21.67
N THR A 359 -0.33 -7.05 -21.39
CA THR A 359 -1.50 -7.10 -22.29
C THR A 359 -2.22 -5.74 -22.34
N ASN A 360 -2.34 -5.03 -21.22
CA ASN A 360 -2.89 -3.67 -21.19
C ASN A 360 -2.02 -2.68 -21.97
N LEU A 361 -0.70 -2.73 -21.79
CA LEU A 361 0.24 -1.86 -22.49
C LEU A 361 0.17 -2.09 -24.00
N MET A 362 0.25 -3.35 -24.43
CA MET A 362 0.18 -3.72 -25.84
C MET A 362 -1.17 -3.38 -26.47
N SER A 363 -2.28 -3.62 -25.77
CA SER A 363 -3.61 -3.18 -26.21
C SER A 363 -3.69 -1.67 -26.39
N SER A 364 -3.07 -0.90 -25.48
CA SER A 364 -3.06 0.57 -25.54
C SER A 364 -2.26 1.06 -26.74
N VAL A 365 -1.09 0.47 -27.00
CA VAL A 365 -0.29 0.76 -28.20
C VAL A 365 -1.12 0.53 -29.47
N GLY A 366 -1.85 -0.59 -29.56
CA GLY A 366 -2.76 -0.86 -30.68
C GLY A 366 -3.84 0.21 -30.84
N THR A 367 -4.44 0.64 -29.74
CA THR A 367 -5.44 1.71 -29.72
C THR A 367 -4.87 3.05 -30.21
N PHE A 368 -3.65 3.42 -29.83
CA PHE A 368 -3.00 4.66 -30.30
C PHE A 368 -2.65 4.60 -31.78
N ILE A 369 -2.09 3.49 -32.27
CA ILE A 369 -1.78 3.29 -33.69
C ILE A 369 -3.05 3.37 -34.54
N ALA A 370 -4.11 2.67 -34.12
CA ALA A 370 -5.40 2.70 -34.79
C ALA A 370 -6.04 4.09 -34.76
N GLY A 371 -5.98 4.79 -33.62
CA GLY A 371 -6.45 6.17 -33.48
C GLY A 371 -5.78 7.12 -34.48
N GLY A 372 -4.46 7.03 -34.63
CA GLY A 372 -3.72 7.81 -35.63
C GLY A 372 -4.16 7.50 -37.07
N SER A 373 -4.43 6.23 -37.39
CA SER A 373 -4.97 5.82 -38.70
C SER A 373 -6.38 6.39 -38.94
N ILE A 374 -7.28 6.34 -37.96
CA ILE A 374 -8.64 6.89 -38.05
C ILE A 374 -8.59 8.38 -38.37
N ILE A 375 -7.77 9.13 -37.62
CA ILE A 375 -7.59 10.59 -37.82
C ILE A 375 -7.06 10.87 -39.24
N LYS A 376 -6.00 10.17 -39.67
CA LYS A 376 -5.42 10.35 -41.01
C LYS A 376 -6.44 10.11 -42.13
N ASN A 377 -7.28 9.09 -41.99
CA ASN A 377 -8.31 8.78 -42.99
C ASN A 377 -9.48 9.78 -42.96
N LEU A 378 -9.81 10.34 -41.80
CA LEU A 378 -10.87 11.35 -41.69
C LEU A 378 -10.53 12.67 -42.42
N PHE A 379 -9.25 13.04 -42.48
CA PHE A 379 -8.75 14.25 -43.16
C PHE A 379 -8.28 14.02 -44.60
N LYS A 380 -8.25 12.77 -45.08
CA LYS A 380 -7.99 12.45 -46.49
C LYS A 380 -9.22 12.64 -47.39
N PHE A 381 -10.39 12.92 -46.81
CA PHE A 381 -11.68 13.12 -47.49
C PHE A 381 -12.36 14.43 -47.10
#